data_AF-A0A511YAC4-F1
#
_entry.id   AF-A0A511YAC4-F1
#
_cell.length_a   1.000
_cell.length_b   1.000
_cell.length_c   1.000
_cell.angle_alpha   90.00
_cell.angle_beta   90.00
_cell.angle_gamma   90.00
#
_symmetry.space_group_name_H-M   'P 1'
#
loop_
_entity.id
_entity.type
_entity.pdbx_description
1 polymer ?
#
loop_
_entity_poly.entity_id
_entity_poly.type
_entity_poly.pdbx_seq_one_letter_code
_entity_poly.pdbx_strand_id
1 'polypeptide(L)'
;MEEIKNLTVTGVNHYYKSEKVVILFDDETKYLTFSGCSLIFDSGIIGQKIKIAEEYNGEMGFVIGLKSIGLDADDYKYFLLKGEDGQEHYQNQIRIACKSFEVEFIGKGAL
;
A
#
# COMPACT_ATOMS: atom_id res chain seq x y z
N MET A 1 -9.91 0.01 -7.36
CA MET A 1 -8.89 -1.06 -7.32
C MET A 1 -9.46 -2.47 -7.51
N GLU A 2 -10.58 -2.68 -8.22
CA GLU A 2 -11.05 -4.06 -8.46
C GLU A 2 -10.02 -4.92 -9.20
N GLU A 3 -9.17 -4.31 -10.02
CA GLU A 3 -8.17 -4.98 -10.87
C GLU A 3 -7.02 -5.68 -10.14
N ILE A 4 -6.79 -5.35 -8.86
CA ILE A 4 -5.77 -5.98 -8.00
C ILE A 4 -6.39 -6.88 -6.94
N LYS A 5 -7.72 -6.93 -6.84
CA LYS A 5 -8.37 -7.88 -5.93
C LYS A 5 -8.13 -9.30 -6.40
N ASN A 6 -8.01 -10.21 -5.44
CA ASN A 6 -7.67 -11.62 -5.63
C ASN A 6 -6.25 -11.91 -6.15
N LEU A 7 -5.43 -10.89 -6.38
CA LEU A 7 -4.00 -11.07 -6.57
C LEU A 7 -3.31 -11.32 -5.22
N THR A 8 -2.26 -12.14 -5.25
CA THR A 8 -1.44 -12.44 -4.07
C THR A 8 -0.28 -11.47 -4.01
N VAL A 9 -0.06 -10.81 -2.88
CA VAL A 9 1.13 -9.95 -2.71
C VAL A 9 2.37 -10.81 -2.60
N THR A 10 3.34 -10.62 -3.49
CA THR A 10 4.60 -11.37 -3.52
C THR A 10 5.77 -10.58 -2.95
N GLY A 11 5.67 -9.25 -2.91
CA GLY A 11 6.71 -8.38 -2.36
C GLY A 11 6.24 -6.96 -2.09
N VAL A 12 6.95 -6.31 -1.16
CA VAL A 12 6.77 -4.91 -0.79
C VAL A 12 8.14 -4.24 -0.83
N ASN A 13 8.36 -3.38 -1.82
CA ASN A 13 9.64 -2.72 -2.04
C ASN A 13 9.58 -1.26 -1.60
N HIS A 14 10.44 -0.90 -0.64
CA HIS A 14 10.54 0.47 -0.12
C HIS A 14 11.73 1.20 -0.76
N TYR A 15 11.44 2.28 -1.47
CA TYR A 15 12.43 3.18 -2.05
C TYR A 15 12.49 4.48 -1.25
N TYR A 16 13.16 4.45 -0.10
CA TYR A 16 13.18 5.55 0.87
C TYR A 16 13.67 6.89 0.30
N LYS A 17 14.68 6.87 -0.58
CA LYS A 17 15.23 8.11 -1.19
C LYS A 17 14.25 8.81 -2.12
N SER A 18 13.30 8.08 -2.70
CA SER A 18 12.29 8.60 -3.62
C SER A 18 10.89 8.60 -3.01
N GLU A 19 10.78 8.35 -1.70
CA GLU A 19 9.50 8.27 -0.97
C GLU A 19 8.46 7.40 -1.69
N LYS A 20 8.91 6.26 -2.25
CA LYS A 20 8.08 5.38 -3.09
C LYS A 20 7.96 3.99 -2.47
N VAL A 21 6.78 3.41 -2.56
CA VAL A 21 6.50 2.00 -2.24
C VAL A 21 5.98 1.32 -3.49
N VAL A 22 6.47 0.11 -3.77
CA VAL A 22 5.95 -0.72 -4.85
C VAL A 22 5.48 -2.04 -4.26
N ILE A 23 4.22 -2.38 -4.51
CA ILE A 23 3.63 -3.67 -4.16
C ILE A 23 3.64 -4.54 -5.41
N LEU A 24 4.27 -5.70 -5.30
CA LEU A 24 4.35 -6.71 -6.34
C LEU A 24 3.29 -7.79 -6.11
N PHE A 25 2.76 -8.31 -7.20
CA PHE A 25 1.75 -9.35 -7.19
C PHE A 25 2.27 -10.65 -7.81
N ASP A 26 1.49 -11.72 -7.69
CA ASP A 26 1.70 -12.99 -8.38
C ASP A 26 1.44 -12.89 -9.89
N ASP A 27 0.59 -11.96 -10.32
CA ASP A 27 0.52 -11.49 -11.70
C ASP A 27 1.66 -10.49 -11.97
N GLU A 28 2.77 -10.99 -12.52
CA GLU A 28 3.96 -10.20 -12.87
C GLU A 28 3.69 -9.09 -13.90
N THR A 29 2.51 -9.04 -14.52
CA THR A 29 2.16 -7.97 -15.47
C THR A 29 1.69 -6.70 -14.79
N LYS A 30 1.48 -6.72 -13.46
CA LYS A 30 0.95 -5.59 -12.70
C LYS A 30 1.74 -5.32 -11.43
N TYR A 31 1.81 -4.07 -11.06
CA TYR A 31 2.28 -3.65 -9.74
C TYR A 31 1.55 -2.39 -9.30
N LEU A 32 1.49 -2.17 -7.99
CA LEU A 32 0.89 -0.97 -7.41
C LEU A 32 1.98 -0.08 -6.85
N THR A 33 2.08 1.13 -7.38
CA THR A 33 3.01 2.15 -6.92
C THR A 33 2.31 3.14 -6.01
N PHE A 34 2.95 3.49 -4.90
CA PHE A 34 2.62 4.63 -4.06
C PHE A 34 3.78 5.62 -4.09
N SER A 35 3.50 6.91 -4.24
CA SER A 35 4.51 7.98 -4.30
C SER A 35 4.26 9.06 -3.25
N GLY A 36 5.34 9.67 -2.75
CA GLY A 36 5.28 10.63 -1.65
C GLY A 36 4.81 9.97 -0.35
N CYS A 37 5.30 8.76 -0.07
CA CYS A 37 4.98 7.98 1.11
C CYS A 37 5.73 8.51 2.33
N SER A 38 4.99 8.95 3.36
CA SER A 38 5.60 9.43 4.61
C SER A 38 5.43 8.49 5.78
N LEU A 39 4.39 7.64 5.77
CA LEU A 39 4.16 6.68 6.83
C LEU A 39 3.52 5.39 6.29
N ILE A 40 3.99 4.24 6.79
CA ILE A 40 3.54 2.92 6.37
C ILE A 40 3.43 2.04 7.62
N PHE A 41 2.29 1.37 7.77
CA PHE A 41 2.11 0.31 8.76
C PHE A 41 1.83 -1.00 8.03
N ASP A 42 2.80 -1.92 8.08
CA ASP A 42 2.68 -3.26 7.53
C ASP A 42 2.59 -4.28 8.67
N SER A 43 1.56 -5.10 8.65
CA SER A 43 1.32 -6.17 9.62
C SER A 43 1.34 -7.56 8.98
N GLY A 44 2.01 -7.71 7.83
CA GLY A 44 2.29 -8.98 7.18
C GLY A 44 1.45 -9.24 5.94
N ILE A 45 1.37 -8.28 5.00
CA ILE A 45 0.59 -8.45 3.76
C ILE A 45 1.22 -9.44 2.76
N ILE A 46 2.53 -9.69 2.83
CA ILE A 46 3.21 -10.60 1.89
C ILE A 46 2.67 -12.03 2.03
N GLY A 47 2.41 -12.68 0.89
CA GLY A 47 1.78 -14.00 0.79
C GLY A 47 0.26 -13.98 0.87
N GLN A 48 -0.35 -12.80 1.06
CA GLN A 48 -1.79 -12.68 1.23
C GLN A 48 -2.50 -12.32 -0.06
N LYS A 49 -3.66 -12.94 -0.28
CA LYS A 49 -4.57 -12.61 -1.37
C LYS A 49 -5.40 -11.38 -1.03
N ILE A 50 -5.34 -10.35 -1.86
CA ILE A 50 -6.05 -9.08 -1.62
C ILE A 50 -7.56 -9.29 -1.64
N LYS A 51 -8.22 -8.89 -0.55
CA LYS A 51 -9.68 -8.80 -0.44
C LYS A 51 -10.18 -7.37 -0.45
N ILE A 52 -9.45 -6.49 0.23
CA ILE A 52 -9.78 -5.07 0.32
C ILE A 52 -8.61 -4.28 -0.24
N ALA A 53 -8.93 -3.32 -1.11
CA ALA A 53 -8.00 -2.36 -1.67
C ALA A 53 -8.76 -1.05 -1.89
N GLU A 54 -8.61 -0.09 -0.99
CA GLU A 54 -9.38 1.14 -0.99
C GLU A 54 -8.63 2.33 -0.39
N GLU A 55 -8.98 3.52 -0.86
CA GLU A 55 -8.68 4.77 -0.18
C GLU A 55 -9.66 4.94 0.98
N TYR A 56 -9.19 5.50 2.10
CA TYR A 56 -10.02 5.76 3.28
C TYR A 56 -9.62 7.08 3.94
N ASN A 57 -10.41 7.54 4.91
CA ASN A 57 -10.23 8.86 5.54
C ASN A 57 -9.03 8.98 6.50
N GLY A 58 -8.21 7.93 6.62
CA GLY A 58 -7.13 7.87 7.59
C GLY A 58 -7.60 7.50 9.00
N GLU A 59 -6.62 7.20 9.86
CA GLU A 59 -6.84 6.86 11.27
C GLU A 59 -6.08 7.85 12.16
N MET A 60 -6.55 8.02 13.40
CA MET A 60 -5.87 8.89 14.39
C MET A 60 -4.38 8.56 14.56
N GLY A 61 -4.01 7.27 14.45
CA GLY A 61 -2.61 6.84 14.52
C GLY A 61 -1.72 7.46 13.42
N PHE A 62 -2.24 7.60 12.20
CA PHE A 62 -1.53 8.29 11.12
C PHE A 62 -1.42 9.78 11.38
N VAL A 63 -2.49 10.42 11.83
CA VAL A 63 -2.50 11.87 12.13
C VAL A 63 -1.47 12.21 13.20
N ILE A 64 -1.42 11.42 14.28
CA ILE A 64 -0.43 11.60 15.35
C ILE A 64 0.99 11.34 14.81
N GLY A 65 1.17 10.26 14.02
CA GLY A 65 2.45 9.91 13.42
C GLY A 65 3.02 11.02 12.52
N LEU A 66 2.23 11.53 11.57
CA LEU A 66 2.63 12.61 10.66
C LEU A 66 2.93 13.91 11.42
N LYS A 67 2.07 14.30 12.37
CA LYS A 67 2.31 15.50 13.19
C LYS A 67 3.59 15.39 14.02
N SER A 68 3.92 14.20 14.52
CA SER A 68 5.14 13.98 15.32
C SER A 68 6.44 14.25 14.55
N ILE A 69 6.40 14.15 13.23
CA ILE A 69 7.53 14.42 12.32
C ILE A 69 7.37 15.75 11.58
N GLY A 70 6.44 16.61 12.00
CA GLY A 70 6.25 17.96 11.46
C GLY A 70 5.53 18.01 10.12
N LEU A 71 4.80 16.97 9.74
CA LEU A 71 4.02 16.91 8.50
C LEU A 71 2.53 17.16 8.77
N ASP A 72 1.86 17.82 7.83
CA ASP A 72 0.40 17.99 7.87
C ASP A 72 -0.29 16.73 7.34
N ALA A 73 -1.25 16.22 8.10
CA ALA A 73 -2.00 15.03 7.76
C ALA A 73 -2.97 15.26 6.59
N ASP A 74 -3.42 16.50 6.38
CA ASP A 74 -4.36 16.87 5.33
C ASP A 74 -3.71 16.86 3.94
N ASP A 75 -2.37 16.89 3.88
CA ASP A 75 -1.65 16.83 2.60
C ASP A 75 -1.54 15.39 2.05
N TYR A 76 -2.08 14.38 2.74
CA TYR A 76 -1.90 12.97 2.39
C TYR A 76 -3.21 12.23 2.19
N LYS A 77 -3.18 11.26 1.29
CA LYS A 77 -4.20 10.23 1.09
C LYS A 77 -3.82 8.99 1.87
N TYR A 78 -4.83 8.28 2.38
CA TYR A 78 -4.63 7.04 3.12
C TYR A 78 -5.19 5.86 2.36
N PHE A 79 -4.41 4.80 2.30
CA PHE A 79 -4.74 3.62 1.53
C PHE A 79 -4.61 2.36 2.36
N LEU A 80 -5.55 1.43 2.21
CA LEU A 80 -5.56 0.14 2.87
C LEU A 80 -5.54 -0.98 1.82
N LEU A 81 -4.57 -1.88 1.95
CA LEU A 81 -4.64 -3.23 1.40
C LEU A 81 -4.83 -4.22 2.54
N LYS A 82 -5.84 -5.09 2.43
CA LYS A 82 -6.09 -6.17 3.39
C LYS A 82 -6.21 -7.52 2.66
N GLY A 83 -5.49 -8.51 3.17
CA GLY A 83 -5.52 -9.90 2.75
C GLY A 83 -6.75 -10.68 3.22
N GLU A 84 -6.74 -11.99 3.01
CA GLU A 84 -7.67 -12.93 3.67
C GLU A 84 -7.41 -12.95 5.19
N ASP A 85 -8.49 -13.09 5.98
CA ASP A 85 -8.47 -12.84 7.42
C ASP A 85 -7.40 -13.65 8.17
N GLY A 86 -6.57 -12.95 8.95
CA GLY A 86 -5.84 -13.52 10.07
C GLY A 86 -6.73 -13.61 11.31
N GLN A 87 -6.32 -14.35 12.34
CA GLN A 87 -7.16 -14.54 13.54
C GLN A 87 -7.36 -13.26 14.37
N GLU A 88 -6.57 -12.21 14.13
CA GLU A 88 -6.62 -10.95 14.87
C GLU A 88 -6.98 -9.77 13.97
N HIS A 89 -7.61 -8.75 14.58
CA HIS A 89 -8.23 -7.59 13.92
C HIS A 89 -7.32 -6.70 13.04
N TYR A 90 -6.01 -6.97 12.98
CA TYR A 90 -5.03 -6.17 12.26
C TYR A 90 -3.96 -6.97 11.53
N GLN A 91 -4.09 -8.29 11.43
CA GLN A 91 -3.12 -9.10 10.69
C GLN A 91 -3.35 -8.97 9.18
N ASN A 92 -2.32 -9.24 8.39
CA ASN A 92 -2.42 -9.38 6.94
C ASN A 92 -2.84 -8.10 6.21
N GLN A 93 -2.41 -6.93 6.67
CA GLN A 93 -2.73 -5.66 6.02
C GLN A 93 -1.52 -4.73 5.91
N ILE A 94 -1.56 -3.87 4.91
CA ILE A 94 -0.66 -2.72 4.81
C ILE A 94 -1.50 -1.46 4.66
N ARG A 95 -1.14 -0.44 5.43
CA ARG A 95 -1.75 0.89 5.39
C ARG A 95 -0.68 1.91 5.06
N ILE A 96 -0.99 2.84 4.17
CA ILE A 96 -0.01 3.77 3.61
C ILE A 96 -0.59 5.18 3.59
N ALA A 97 0.17 6.16 4.09
CA ALA A 97 -0.05 7.58 3.84
C ALA A 97 0.84 8.04 2.69
N CYS A 98 0.22 8.51 1.59
CA CYS A 98 0.90 8.85 0.33
C CYS A 98 0.29 10.09 -0.34
N LYS A 99 0.98 10.68 -1.30
CA LYS A 99 0.44 11.78 -2.13
C LYS A 99 -0.37 11.24 -3.31
N SER A 100 0.11 10.15 -3.91
CA SER A 100 -0.52 9.51 -5.05
C SER A 100 -0.26 8.00 -5.08
N PHE A 101 -1.11 7.29 -5.81
CA PHE A 101 -0.96 5.87 -6.10
C PHE A 101 -1.45 5.57 -7.51
N GLU A 102 -0.88 4.53 -8.13
CA GLU A 102 -1.22 4.11 -9.49
C GLU A 102 -0.97 2.61 -9.65
N VAL A 103 -1.90 1.93 -10.34
CA VAL A 103 -1.68 0.55 -10.80
C VAL A 103 -0.97 0.64 -12.14
N GLU A 104 0.27 0.17 -12.17
CA GLU A 104 1.12 0.19 -13.35
C GLU A 104 1.12 -1.20 -14.02
N PHE A 105 1.13 -1.21 -15.36
CA PHE A 105 1.12 -2.42 -16.17
C PHE A 105 2.45 -2.55 -16.91
N ILE A 106 3.07 -3.73 -16.84
CA ILE A 106 4.22 -4.04 -17.68
C ILE A 106 3.68 -4.37 -19.08
N GLY A 107 3.87 -3.44 -20.01
CA GLY A 107 3.59 -3.70 -21.42
C GLY A 107 4.40 -4.90 -21.92
N LYS A 108 3.78 -5.81 -22.68
CA LYS A 108 4.48 -6.86 -23.42
C LYS A 108 5.47 -6.23 -24.41
N GLY A 109 6.70 -6.00 -23.97
CA GLY A 109 7.73 -5.38 -24.83
C GLY A 109 9.01 -4.90 -24.15
N ALA A 110 9.29 -5.30 -22.91
CA ALA A 110 10.54 -4.99 -22.23
C ALA A 110 11.15 -6.25 -21.59
N LEU A 111 11.58 -7.18 -22.45
CA LEU A 111 12.62 -8.18 -22.17
C LEU A 111 13.61 -8.13 -23.32
#